data_AF-A0A6M8MM48-F1
#
_entry.id   AF-A0A6M8MM48-F1
#
_cell.length_a   1.000
_cell.length_b   1.000
_cell.length_c   1.000
_cell.angle_alpha   90.00
_cell.angle_beta   90.00
_cell.angle_gamma   90.00
#
_symmetry.space_group_name_H-M   'P 1'
#
loop_
_entity.id
_entity.type
_entity.pdbx_description
1 polymer ?
#
loop_
_entity_poly.entity_id
_entity_poly.type
_entity_poly.pdbx_seq_one_letter_code
_entity_poly.pdbx_strand_id
1 'polypeptide(L)'
;MCGRYSIYEPMDHYLKTLAPEQLVINGYDLWPIERYNVAPTTRVEIIRPVADGLSVDKVRWGWSPHWAKGKRPDPINARVETVMTGKFFKELWPEGRALAPANGWFEWVKDPNDAKRKQPWFIHLKDRQPMYFAALGQVRPGLEPDERDGFVIITAASDAGMLDIHDRRPLVLTPELAREWIDPQTPASRLAQIAQEGCRPVSDFRWHAVGRDVGNVRNDGARLIEPLEGPDLAESQTTLDF
;
A
#
# COMPACT_ATOMS: atom_id res chain seq x y z
N MET A 1 -6.21 0.24 9.10
CA MET A 1 -4.80 0.69 8.99
C MET A 1 -4.20 -0.38 8.13
N CYS A 2 -3.82 -0.05 6.91
CA CYS A 2 -3.37 -1.04 5.94
C CYS A 2 -2.14 -1.79 6.48
N GLY A 3 -2.33 -3.05 6.85
CA GLY A 3 -1.31 -3.93 7.42
C GLY A 3 -1.11 -5.21 6.61
N ARG A 4 -1.81 -5.30 5.47
CA ARG A 4 -1.65 -6.39 4.52
C ARG A 4 -2.11 -5.95 3.14
N TYR A 5 -1.38 -6.33 2.11
CA TYR A 5 -1.81 -6.08 0.73
C TYR A 5 -1.33 -7.17 -0.23
N SER A 6 -1.71 -7.04 -1.50
CA SER A 6 -1.37 -7.98 -2.56
C SER A 6 -0.70 -7.25 -3.72
N ILE A 7 0.30 -7.90 -4.31
CA ILE A 7 1.03 -7.52 -5.51
C ILE A 7 1.42 -8.81 -6.23
N TYR A 8 0.62 -9.23 -7.20
CA TYR A 8 0.78 -10.55 -7.82
C TYR A 8 1.06 -10.50 -9.31
N GLU A 9 0.85 -9.36 -9.96
CA GLU A 9 1.12 -9.18 -11.38
C GLU A 9 2.62 -8.97 -11.63
N PRO A 10 3.10 -9.19 -12.87
CA PRO A 10 4.46 -8.79 -13.25
C PRO A 10 4.61 -7.26 -13.18
N MET A 11 5.84 -6.78 -12.96
CA MET A 11 6.07 -5.34 -12.76
C MET A 11 5.73 -4.49 -13.99
N ASP A 12 5.77 -5.06 -15.19
CA ASP A 12 5.37 -4.38 -16.43
C ASP A 12 3.88 -3.98 -16.40
N HIS A 13 3.02 -4.73 -15.72
CA HIS A 13 1.62 -4.39 -15.49
C HIS A 13 1.48 -3.04 -14.77
N TYR A 14 2.23 -2.83 -13.68
CA TYR A 14 2.21 -1.57 -12.94
C TYR A 14 3.01 -0.47 -13.64
N LEU A 15 4.08 -0.78 -14.36
CA LEU A 15 4.89 0.25 -15.01
C LEU A 15 4.22 0.79 -16.28
N LYS A 16 3.44 -0.01 -17.02
CA LYS A 16 2.78 0.42 -18.27
C LYS A 16 1.90 1.66 -18.11
N THR A 17 1.25 1.85 -16.96
CA THR A 17 0.41 3.04 -16.73
C THR A 17 1.22 4.29 -16.35
N LEU A 18 2.48 4.11 -15.94
CA LEU A 18 3.43 5.19 -15.59
C LEU A 18 4.38 5.52 -16.77
N ALA A 19 4.64 4.53 -17.62
CA ALA A 19 5.64 4.54 -18.71
C ALA A 19 5.43 5.53 -19.86
N PRO A 20 4.23 6.09 -20.17
CA PRO A 20 4.10 7.04 -21.28
C PRO A 20 5.00 8.28 -21.16
N GLU A 21 5.53 8.58 -19.97
CA GLU A 21 6.31 9.79 -19.69
C GLU A 21 7.65 9.54 -18.96
N GLN A 22 8.00 8.31 -18.60
CA GLN A 22 9.16 8.04 -17.73
C GLN A 22 9.98 6.83 -18.19
N LEU A 23 11.30 7.03 -18.31
CA LEU A 23 12.27 5.97 -18.62
C LEU A 23 12.47 5.07 -17.38
N VAL A 24 12.27 3.76 -17.53
CA VAL A 24 12.56 2.78 -16.48
C VAL A 24 13.94 2.20 -16.72
N ILE A 25 14.87 2.41 -15.79
CA ILE A 25 16.31 2.19 -16.02
C ILE A 25 16.81 0.88 -15.42
N ASN A 26 16.05 0.24 -14.52
CA ASN A 26 16.48 -0.99 -13.87
C ASN A 26 15.36 -2.02 -13.66
N GLY A 27 15.72 -3.30 -13.85
CA GLY A 27 15.52 -4.37 -12.86
C GLY A 27 14.10 -4.85 -12.61
N TYR A 28 13.29 -5.05 -13.64
CA TYR A 28 12.05 -5.78 -13.46
C TYR A 28 11.94 -7.00 -14.38
N ASP A 29 11.52 -8.11 -13.77
CA ASP A 29 11.23 -9.33 -14.49
C ASP A 29 9.82 -9.27 -15.09
N LEU A 30 9.61 -9.98 -16.19
CA LEU A 30 8.27 -10.22 -16.76
C LEU A 30 7.53 -11.35 -16.04
N TRP A 31 8.14 -11.93 -15.01
CA TRP A 31 7.53 -12.96 -14.18
C TRP A 31 6.57 -12.32 -13.17
N PRO A 32 5.38 -12.92 -12.98
CA PRO A 32 4.47 -12.47 -11.94
C PRO A 32 5.11 -12.50 -10.56
N ILE A 33 4.82 -11.49 -9.73
CA ILE A 33 5.35 -11.40 -8.36
C ILE A 33 4.69 -12.43 -7.44
N GLU A 34 3.45 -12.81 -7.74
CA GLU A 34 2.65 -13.83 -7.05
C GLU A 34 2.56 -13.68 -5.52
N ARG A 35 2.56 -12.43 -5.02
CA ARG A 35 2.42 -12.15 -3.59
C ARG A 35 1.01 -11.69 -3.25
N TYR A 36 0.20 -12.61 -2.76
CA TYR A 36 -1.20 -12.37 -2.41
C TYR A 36 -1.39 -11.90 -0.96
N ASN A 37 -0.35 -11.98 -0.12
CA ASN A 37 -0.41 -11.72 1.31
C ASN A 37 0.85 -11.00 1.85
N VAL A 38 1.20 -9.85 1.25
CA VAL A 38 2.34 -9.02 1.65
C VAL A 38 2.16 -8.49 3.07
N ALA A 39 3.06 -8.88 3.95
CA ALA A 39 3.06 -8.49 5.36
C ALA A 39 4.18 -7.48 5.69
N PRO A 40 3.99 -6.66 6.76
CA PRO A 40 5.03 -5.86 7.37
C PRO A 40 6.36 -6.59 7.53
N THR A 41 7.46 -5.84 7.49
CA THR A 41 8.84 -6.31 7.65
C THR A 41 9.38 -7.18 6.51
N THR A 42 8.53 -7.65 5.60
CA THR A 42 8.97 -8.30 4.36
C THR A 42 9.51 -7.26 3.38
N ARG A 43 10.39 -7.70 2.46
CA ARG A 43 10.85 -6.87 1.34
C ARG A 43 9.87 -7.02 0.19
N VAL A 44 9.50 -5.89 -0.43
CA VAL A 44 8.53 -5.83 -1.52
C VAL A 44 8.88 -4.67 -2.44
N GLU A 45 8.47 -4.81 -3.70
CA GLU A 45 8.70 -3.87 -4.78
C GLU A 45 8.10 -2.51 -4.44
N ILE A 46 8.93 -1.47 -4.55
CA ILE A 46 8.50 -0.08 -4.62
C ILE A 46 9.04 0.55 -5.91
N ILE A 47 8.33 1.54 -6.43
CA ILE A 47 8.73 2.34 -7.59
C ILE A 47 9.16 3.71 -7.06
N ARG A 48 10.38 4.16 -7.37
CA ARG A 48 10.89 5.45 -6.88
C ARG A 48 11.67 6.20 -7.96
N PRO A 49 11.75 7.54 -7.88
CA PRO A 49 12.63 8.30 -8.74
C PRO A 49 14.11 8.06 -8.40
N VAL A 50 14.92 8.05 -9.45
CA VAL A 50 16.38 8.13 -9.45
C VAL A 50 16.82 9.20 -10.46
N ALA A 51 18.10 9.54 -10.48
CA ALA A 51 18.64 10.64 -11.29
C ALA A 51 18.19 10.58 -12.77
N ASP A 52 18.17 9.39 -13.36
CA ASP A 52 17.93 9.22 -14.80
C ASP A 52 16.51 8.69 -15.11
N GLY A 53 15.67 8.39 -14.12
CA GLY A 53 14.36 7.78 -14.37
C GLY A 53 13.73 7.11 -13.15
N LEU A 54 13.09 5.95 -13.35
CA LEU A 54 12.53 5.15 -12.27
C LEU A 54 13.38 3.93 -11.93
N SER A 55 13.42 3.59 -10.65
CA SER A 55 13.96 2.35 -10.11
C SER A 55 12.86 1.52 -9.44
N VAL A 56 12.91 0.21 -9.66
CA VAL A 56 12.12 -0.78 -8.91
C VAL A 56 13.05 -1.45 -7.92
N ASP A 57 12.76 -1.30 -6.63
CA ASP A 57 13.61 -1.81 -5.55
C ASP A 57 12.80 -2.69 -4.59
N LYS A 58 13.37 -3.81 -4.13
CA LYS A 58 12.79 -4.65 -3.07
C LYS A 58 13.17 -4.11 -1.69
N VAL A 59 12.28 -3.31 -1.12
CA VAL A 59 12.53 -2.55 0.11
C VAL A 59 11.70 -3.10 1.26
N ARG A 60 12.26 -3.07 2.47
CA ARG A 60 11.57 -3.54 3.67
C ARG A 60 10.36 -2.66 3.99
N TRP A 61 9.18 -3.25 4.16
CA TRP A 61 8.00 -2.50 4.61
C TRP A 61 8.06 -2.25 6.12
N GLY A 62 8.40 -1.02 6.50
CA GLY A 62 8.64 -0.60 7.87
C GLY A 62 9.92 0.21 7.97
N TRP A 63 9.83 1.41 8.54
CA TRP A 63 10.96 2.31 8.64
C TRP A 63 10.91 3.20 9.89
N SER A 64 12.08 3.50 10.45
CA SER A 64 12.25 4.48 11.54
C SER A 64 13.52 5.31 11.30
N PRO A 65 13.52 6.58 11.72
CA PRO A 65 14.74 7.37 11.75
C PRO A 65 15.72 6.81 12.78
N HIS A 66 17.01 7.08 12.60
CA HIS A 66 18.09 6.51 13.41
C HIS A 66 17.88 6.68 14.93
N TRP A 67 17.36 7.83 15.37
CA TRP A 67 17.13 8.14 16.78
C TRP A 67 15.97 7.37 17.42
N ALA A 68 15.10 6.75 16.61
CA ALA A 68 13.95 5.96 17.05
C ALA A 68 14.15 4.44 16.88
N LYS A 69 15.17 4.02 16.13
CA LYS A 69 15.47 2.60 15.90
C LYS A 69 15.66 1.86 17.22
N GLY A 70 15.07 0.67 17.32
CA GLY A 70 15.11 -0.19 18.51
C GLY A 70 14.25 0.25 19.70
N LYS A 71 13.71 1.49 19.71
CA LYS A 71 12.85 1.98 20.81
C LYS A 71 11.40 1.54 20.70
N ARG A 72 10.95 1.28 19.47
CA ARG A 72 9.60 0.80 19.14
C ARG A 72 9.63 0.02 17.82
N PRO A 73 8.62 -0.82 17.54
CA PRO A 73 8.48 -1.42 16.22
C PRO A 73 8.48 -0.34 15.14
N ASP A 74 9.16 -0.62 14.03
CA ASP A 74 9.21 0.28 12.90
C ASP A 74 7.79 0.54 12.36
N PRO A 75 7.34 1.80 12.30
CA PRO A 75 6.07 2.12 11.66
C PRO A 75 6.04 1.65 10.20
N ILE A 76 4.89 1.13 9.79
CA ILE A 76 4.60 0.70 8.41
C ILE A 76 3.74 1.71 7.65
N ASN A 77 3.09 2.62 8.39
CA ASN A 77 2.19 3.62 7.87
C ASN A 77 2.60 5.01 8.37
N ALA A 78 2.48 6.01 7.51
CA ALA A 78 2.55 7.43 7.85
C ALA A 78 1.16 8.06 7.70
N ARG A 79 0.76 8.90 8.65
CA ARG A 79 -0.54 9.60 8.59
C ARG A 79 -0.40 10.88 7.79
N VAL A 80 -1.21 11.08 6.76
CA VAL A 80 -1.18 12.28 5.91
C VAL A 80 -1.24 13.58 6.72
N GLU A 81 -1.99 13.61 7.82
CA GLU A 81 -2.21 14.77 8.68
C GLU A 81 -0.92 15.25 9.37
N THR A 82 0.07 14.37 9.51
CA THR A 82 1.30 14.65 10.27
C THR A 82 2.58 14.34 9.51
N VAL A 83 2.51 13.71 8.33
CA VAL A 83 3.70 13.28 7.58
C VAL A 83 4.56 14.48 7.12
N MET A 84 3.92 15.61 6.82
CA MET A 84 4.58 16.82 6.34
C MET A 84 5.18 17.70 7.46
N THR A 85 4.62 17.63 8.67
CA THR A 85 4.96 18.54 9.78
C THR A 85 5.66 17.83 10.95
N GLY A 86 5.46 16.52 11.06
CA GLY A 86 5.99 15.70 12.15
C GLY A 86 7.48 15.42 11.99
N LYS A 87 8.21 15.39 13.12
CA LYS A 87 9.65 15.09 13.14
C LYS A 87 10.01 13.68 12.68
N PHE A 88 9.08 12.72 12.77
CA PHE A 88 9.38 11.30 12.57
C PHE A 88 9.72 10.95 11.12
N PHE A 89 8.97 11.48 10.16
CA PHE A 89 9.17 11.21 8.72
C PHE A 89 9.82 12.40 8.00
N LYS A 90 10.30 13.41 8.74
CA LYS A 90 10.91 14.62 8.19
C LYS A 90 12.12 14.34 7.28
N GLU A 91 12.90 13.29 7.56
CA GLU A 91 14.03 12.92 6.71
C GLU A 91 13.63 12.16 5.43
N LEU A 92 12.39 11.67 5.35
CA LEU A 92 11.84 11.11 4.11
C LEU A 92 11.05 12.15 3.31
N TRP A 93 10.40 13.11 3.95
CA TRP A 93 9.58 14.10 3.25
C TRP A 93 10.41 15.30 2.73
N PRO A 94 10.24 15.74 1.47
CA PRO A 94 9.52 15.08 0.38
C PRO A 94 10.43 14.18 -0.47
N GLU A 95 11.74 14.18 -0.28
CA GLU A 95 12.69 13.57 -1.24
C GLU A 95 12.63 12.04 -1.32
N GLY A 96 12.20 11.37 -0.25
CA GLY A 96 12.03 9.92 -0.18
C GLY A 96 10.73 9.42 -0.79
N ARG A 97 10.10 10.14 -1.73
CA ARG A 97 8.86 9.70 -2.37
C ARG A 97 9.02 8.40 -3.13
N ALA A 98 8.04 7.51 -2.98
CA ALA A 98 7.92 6.28 -3.73
C ALA A 98 6.45 5.93 -3.93
N LEU A 99 6.19 4.93 -4.78
CA LEU A 99 4.90 4.25 -4.89
C LEU A 99 5.08 2.82 -4.41
N ALA A 100 4.13 2.35 -3.60
CA ALA A 100 3.96 0.92 -3.36
C ALA A 100 2.84 0.41 -4.30
N PRO A 101 3.18 -0.28 -5.41
CA PRO A 101 2.17 -0.86 -6.31
C PRO A 101 1.42 -1.98 -5.62
N ALA A 102 0.14 -2.15 -5.96
CA ALA A 102 -0.73 -3.17 -5.39
C ALA A 102 -1.88 -3.55 -6.32
N ASN A 103 -2.45 -4.73 -6.13
CA ASN A 103 -3.74 -5.14 -6.70
C ASN A 103 -4.91 -4.93 -5.73
N GLY A 104 -4.63 -4.89 -4.43
CA GLY A 104 -5.64 -4.83 -3.38
C GLY A 104 -5.00 -4.80 -2.00
N TRP A 105 -5.72 -4.33 -0.99
CA TRP A 105 -5.31 -4.44 0.42
C TRP A 105 -6.36 -5.17 1.25
N PHE A 106 -5.97 -5.58 2.46
CA PHE A 106 -6.89 -6.21 3.39
C PHE A 106 -7.13 -5.34 4.62
N GLU A 107 -8.36 -5.36 5.10
CA GLU A 107 -8.74 -4.81 6.40
C GLU A 107 -9.57 -5.83 7.18
N TRP A 108 -9.51 -5.76 8.50
CA TRP A 108 -10.18 -6.69 9.41
C TRP A 108 -11.27 -5.98 10.19
N VAL A 109 -12.51 -6.30 9.89
CA VAL A 109 -13.70 -5.76 10.55
C VAL A 109 -14.06 -6.63 11.74
N LYS A 110 -14.48 -6.03 12.85
CA LYS A 110 -14.97 -6.83 13.99
C LYS A 110 -16.20 -7.62 13.54
N ASP A 111 -16.25 -8.88 13.92
CA ASP A 111 -17.41 -9.72 13.68
C ASP A 111 -18.57 -9.18 14.56
N PRO A 112 -19.72 -8.80 13.97
CA PRO A 112 -20.85 -8.25 14.74
C PRO A 112 -21.37 -9.21 15.81
N ASN A 113 -21.24 -10.52 15.60
CA ASN A 113 -21.70 -11.55 16.53
C ASN A 113 -20.63 -11.99 17.54
N ASP A 114 -19.36 -11.68 17.29
CA ASP A 114 -18.26 -12.02 18.21
C ASP A 114 -17.16 -10.95 18.15
N ALA A 115 -17.18 -10.04 19.13
CA ALA A 115 -16.18 -8.96 19.23
C ALA A 115 -14.72 -9.45 19.36
N LYS A 116 -14.48 -10.74 19.65
CA LYS A 116 -13.13 -11.35 19.67
C LYS A 116 -12.68 -11.82 18.29
N ARG A 117 -13.60 -11.98 17.35
CA ARG A 117 -13.33 -12.38 15.97
C ARG A 117 -13.28 -11.16 15.05
N LYS A 118 -12.52 -11.31 13.96
CA LYS A 118 -12.50 -10.32 12.89
C LYS A 118 -12.65 -11.01 11.54
N GLN A 119 -13.47 -10.42 10.68
CA GLN A 119 -13.65 -10.84 9.30
C GLN A 119 -12.68 -10.04 8.40
N PRO A 120 -11.76 -10.69 7.68
CA PRO A 120 -10.97 -10.00 6.66
C PRO A 120 -11.80 -9.68 5.42
N TRP A 121 -11.55 -8.51 4.88
CA TRP A 121 -12.10 -8.02 3.62
C TRP A 121 -10.95 -7.69 2.69
N PHE A 122 -11.09 -8.07 1.43
CA PHE A 122 -10.17 -7.65 0.37
C PHE A 122 -10.78 -6.46 -0.37
N ILE A 123 -10.04 -5.37 -0.45
CA ILE A 123 -10.46 -4.11 -1.08
C ILE A 123 -9.58 -3.84 -2.30
N HIS A 124 -10.21 -3.58 -3.44
CA HIS A 124 -9.53 -3.37 -4.71
C HIS A 124 -10.34 -2.45 -5.65
N LEU A 125 -9.72 -1.98 -6.74
CA LEU A 125 -10.41 -1.15 -7.72
C LEU A 125 -11.50 -1.95 -8.47
N LYS A 126 -12.60 -1.26 -8.79
CA LYS A 126 -13.71 -1.81 -9.58
C LYS A 126 -13.28 -2.23 -10.98
N ASP A 127 -12.35 -1.53 -11.60
CA ASP A 127 -11.84 -1.85 -12.93
C ASP A 127 -10.70 -2.88 -12.94
N ARG A 128 -10.25 -3.32 -11.75
CA ARG A 128 -9.10 -4.23 -11.54
C ARG A 128 -7.78 -3.69 -12.12
N GLN A 129 -7.68 -2.38 -12.32
CA GLN A 129 -6.43 -1.75 -12.74
C GLN A 129 -5.39 -1.74 -11.60
N PRO A 130 -4.10 -1.54 -11.93
CA PRO A 130 -3.06 -1.24 -10.95
C PRO A 130 -3.46 -0.17 -9.94
N MET A 131 -3.12 -0.37 -8.66
CA MET A 131 -3.16 0.67 -7.65
C MET A 131 -1.76 1.15 -7.31
N TYR A 132 -1.65 2.44 -6.99
CA TYR A 132 -0.43 3.06 -6.52
C TYR A 132 -0.68 3.69 -5.16
N PHE A 133 -0.16 3.07 -4.10
CA PHE A 133 -0.17 3.70 -2.78
C PHE A 133 0.97 4.71 -2.72
N ALA A 134 0.65 5.95 -2.33
CA ALA A 134 1.67 6.94 -2.02
C ALA A 134 2.51 6.43 -0.84
N ALA A 135 3.81 6.39 -1.02
CA ALA A 135 4.75 5.90 -0.03
C ALA A 135 5.91 6.88 0.17
N LEU A 136 6.58 6.72 1.31
CA LEU A 136 7.86 7.33 1.59
C LEU A 136 8.86 6.25 1.95
N GLY A 137 10.08 6.32 1.44
CA GLY A 137 11.12 5.34 1.71
C GLY A 137 12.52 5.90 1.60
N GLN A 138 13.44 5.16 2.20
CA GLN A 138 14.87 5.38 2.09
C GLN A 138 15.48 4.11 1.51
N VAL A 139 16.21 4.28 0.41
CA VAL A 139 16.99 3.24 -0.26
C VAL A 139 18.41 3.76 -0.40
N ARG A 140 19.37 3.08 0.22
CA ARG A 140 20.78 3.47 0.13
C ARG A 140 21.40 2.78 -1.09
N PRO A 141 22.26 3.47 -1.86
CA PRO A 141 23.04 2.82 -2.90
C PRO A 141 23.94 1.73 -2.30
N GLY A 142 23.96 0.57 -2.95
CA GLY A 142 24.78 -0.57 -2.52
C GLY A 142 24.45 -1.82 -3.34
N LEU A 143 25.37 -2.79 -3.33
CA LEU A 143 25.13 -4.10 -3.95
C LEU A 143 24.21 -4.98 -3.09
N GLU A 144 24.24 -4.77 -1.78
CA GLU A 144 23.44 -5.52 -0.82
C GLU A 144 22.39 -4.62 -0.17
N PRO A 145 21.20 -5.15 0.17
CA PRO A 145 20.17 -4.38 0.83
C PRO A 145 20.60 -3.90 2.23
N ASP A 146 20.51 -2.60 2.51
CA ASP A 146 20.83 -2.05 3.83
C ASP A 146 19.70 -2.34 4.83
N GLU A 147 20.04 -2.67 6.08
CA GLU A 147 19.06 -2.93 7.14
C GLU A 147 18.32 -1.68 7.62
N ARG A 148 18.90 -0.51 7.38
CA ARG A 148 18.31 0.79 7.68
C ARG A 148 17.35 1.24 6.60
N ASP A 149 17.35 0.59 5.44
CA ASP A 149 16.42 0.88 4.37
C ASP A 149 15.02 0.41 4.75
N GLY A 150 14.03 1.12 4.23
CA GLY A 150 12.66 0.82 4.51
C GLY A 150 11.72 1.84 3.90
N PHE A 151 10.45 1.48 3.80
CA PHE A 151 9.40 2.38 3.36
C PHE A 151 8.17 2.28 4.26
N VAL A 152 7.31 3.29 4.15
CA VAL A 152 6.00 3.38 4.79
C VAL A 152 4.95 3.80 3.77
N ILE A 153 3.73 3.30 3.94
CA ILE A 153 2.58 3.70 3.13
C ILE A 153 1.92 4.91 3.79
N ILE A 154 1.60 5.94 3.01
CA ILE A 154 0.82 7.06 3.51
C ILE A 154 -0.64 6.61 3.62
N THR A 155 -1.27 6.95 4.73
CA THR A 155 -2.68 6.65 5.01
C THR A 155 -3.46 7.93 5.25
N ALA A 156 -4.70 7.97 4.77
CA ALA A 156 -5.67 9.03 5.00
C ALA A 156 -6.85 8.53 5.84
N ALA A 157 -7.68 9.45 6.33
CA ALA A 157 -8.98 9.10 6.90
C ALA A 157 -9.82 8.37 5.84
N SER A 158 -10.65 7.43 6.28
CA SER A 158 -11.63 6.81 5.38
C SER A 158 -12.85 7.72 5.26
N ASP A 159 -13.30 7.97 4.02
CA ASP A 159 -14.53 8.73 3.77
C ASP A 159 -15.76 7.81 3.84
N ALA A 160 -16.95 8.42 3.92
CA ALA A 160 -18.24 7.75 4.11
C ALA A 160 -18.46 6.53 3.19
N GLY A 161 -18.84 5.40 3.78
CA GLY A 161 -19.13 4.12 3.09
C GLY A 161 -18.06 3.04 3.24
N MET A 162 -16.78 3.40 3.40
CA MET A 162 -15.71 2.44 3.72
C MET A 162 -15.37 2.42 5.23
N LEU A 163 -15.96 3.34 5.99
CA LEU A 163 -15.81 3.46 7.45
C LEU A 163 -16.34 2.25 8.23
N ASP A 164 -17.31 1.51 7.70
CA ASP A 164 -17.78 0.27 8.32
C ASP A 164 -16.68 -0.80 8.36
N ILE A 165 -15.66 -0.65 7.52
CA ILE A 165 -14.52 -1.56 7.43
C ILE A 165 -13.35 -1.09 8.31
N HIS A 166 -12.92 0.18 8.20
CA HIS A 166 -11.85 0.74 9.05
C HIS A 166 -11.77 2.29 8.96
N ASP A 167 -11.38 2.94 10.06
CA ASP A 167 -11.12 4.39 10.15
C ASP A 167 -10.05 4.97 9.18
N ARG A 168 -9.23 4.14 8.53
CA ARG A 168 -8.04 4.58 7.78
C ARG A 168 -7.83 3.73 6.54
N ARG A 169 -7.41 4.37 5.46
CA ARG A 169 -7.12 3.75 4.16
C ARG A 169 -5.74 4.15 3.62
N PRO A 170 -5.11 3.32 2.76
CA PRO A 170 -3.94 3.78 2.02
C PRO A 170 -4.32 4.98 1.14
N LEU A 171 -3.39 5.92 0.97
CA LEU A 171 -3.51 7.00 0.00
C LEU A 171 -3.31 6.42 -1.40
N VAL A 172 -4.39 6.01 -2.05
CA VAL A 172 -4.37 5.41 -3.39
C VAL A 172 -4.47 6.53 -4.43
N LEU A 173 -3.46 6.65 -5.28
CA LEU A 173 -3.40 7.67 -6.33
C LEU A 173 -3.96 7.17 -7.65
N THR A 174 -4.45 8.09 -8.50
CA THR A 174 -4.65 7.79 -9.92
C THR A 174 -3.29 7.68 -10.64
N PRO A 175 -3.20 7.06 -11.82
CA PRO A 175 -1.95 7.01 -12.59
C PRO A 175 -1.34 8.39 -12.87
N GLU A 176 -2.16 9.41 -13.08
CA GLU A 176 -1.73 10.80 -13.30
C GLU A 176 -1.06 11.36 -12.04
N LEU A 177 -1.74 11.26 -10.89
CA LEU A 177 -1.19 11.75 -9.63
C LEU A 177 0.00 10.91 -9.14
N ALA A 178 0.05 9.62 -9.48
CA ALA A 178 1.18 8.75 -9.20
C ALA A 178 2.43 9.19 -9.99
N ARG A 179 2.28 9.60 -11.25
CA ARG A 179 3.36 10.19 -12.05
C ARG A 179 3.84 11.52 -11.46
N GLU A 180 2.93 12.43 -11.13
CA GLU A 180 3.27 13.69 -10.46
C GLU A 180 3.97 13.44 -9.11
N TRP A 181 3.54 12.43 -8.36
CA TRP A 181 4.11 12.09 -7.06
C TRP A 181 5.58 11.70 -7.14
N ILE A 182 5.96 10.91 -8.15
CA ILE A 182 7.35 10.46 -8.33
C ILE A 182 8.16 11.36 -9.26
N ASP A 183 7.56 12.35 -9.91
CA ASP A 183 8.30 13.31 -10.72
C ASP A 183 9.21 14.18 -9.82
N PRO A 184 10.54 14.20 -10.05
CA PRO A 184 11.46 15.07 -9.32
C PRO A 184 11.18 16.56 -9.50
N GLN A 185 10.51 16.97 -10.57
CA GLN A 185 10.18 18.36 -10.87
C GLN A 185 8.91 18.84 -10.15
N THR A 186 8.13 17.94 -9.55
CA THR A 186 6.89 18.32 -8.86
C THR A 186 7.21 19.15 -7.61
N PRO A 187 6.68 20.38 -7.49
CA PRO A 187 6.95 21.24 -6.34
C PRO A 187 6.41 20.66 -5.03
N ALA A 188 7.09 20.92 -3.91
CA ALA A 188 6.65 20.48 -2.58
C ALA A 188 5.21 20.91 -2.23
N SER A 189 4.75 22.06 -2.70
CA SER A 189 3.36 22.51 -2.52
C SER A 189 2.35 21.63 -3.25
N ARG A 190 2.66 21.21 -4.48
CA ARG A 190 1.84 20.30 -5.26
C ARG A 190 1.83 18.90 -4.64
N LEU A 191 2.98 18.43 -4.17
CA LEU A 191 3.08 17.15 -3.44
C LEU A 191 2.23 17.15 -2.16
N ALA A 192 2.23 18.26 -1.42
CA ALA A 192 1.36 18.43 -0.25
C ALA A 192 -0.13 18.37 -0.64
N GLN A 193 -0.51 19.00 -1.75
CA GLN A 193 -1.87 18.93 -2.27
C GLN A 193 -2.26 17.49 -2.66
N ILE A 194 -1.40 16.79 -3.41
CA ILE A 194 -1.62 15.37 -3.78
C ILE A 194 -1.78 14.51 -2.53
N ALA A 195 -0.94 14.74 -1.50
CA ALA A 195 -1.05 14.00 -0.26
C ALA A 195 -2.41 14.18 0.43
N GLN A 196 -2.92 15.41 0.47
CA GLN A 196 -4.15 15.77 1.18
C GLN A 196 -5.43 15.44 0.41
N GLU A 197 -5.42 15.63 -0.91
CA GLU A 197 -6.63 15.64 -1.74
C GLU A 197 -6.58 14.58 -2.86
N GLY A 198 -5.43 13.98 -3.13
CA GLY A 198 -5.20 13.10 -4.28
C GLY A 198 -5.65 11.65 -4.09
N CYS A 199 -6.28 11.31 -2.97
CA CYS A 199 -6.77 9.96 -2.74
C CYS A 199 -7.99 9.68 -3.63
N ARG A 200 -7.99 8.54 -4.33
CA ARG A 200 -9.15 8.08 -5.09
C ARG A 200 -10.42 8.07 -4.22
N PRO A 201 -11.59 8.44 -4.76
CA PRO A 201 -12.83 8.39 -4.01
C PRO A 201 -13.21 6.93 -3.69
N VAL A 202 -13.93 6.72 -2.58
CA VAL A 202 -14.40 5.37 -2.17
C VAL A 202 -15.22 4.69 -3.27
N SER A 203 -15.92 5.45 -4.10
CA SER A 203 -16.70 4.96 -5.24
C SER A 203 -15.89 4.19 -6.29
N ASP A 204 -14.57 4.35 -6.34
CA ASP A 204 -13.69 3.63 -7.27
C ASP A 204 -13.42 2.18 -6.81
N PHE A 205 -13.70 1.88 -5.54
CA PHE A 205 -13.36 0.61 -4.92
C PHE A 205 -14.57 -0.31 -4.78
N ARG A 206 -14.28 -1.60 -4.74
CA ARG A 206 -15.17 -2.65 -4.27
C ARG A 206 -14.44 -3.51 -3.27
N TRP A 207 -15.21 -4.22 -2.46
CA TRP A 207 -14.68 -5.10 -1.44
C TRP A 207 -15.58 -6.31 -1.25
N HIS A 208 -14.97 -7.41 -0.82
CA HIS A 208 -15.66 -8.65 -0.49
C HIS A 208 -14.96 -9.36 0.66
N ALA A 209 -15.73 -10.12 1.43
CA ALA A 209 -15.21 -10.94 2.52
C ALA A 209 -14.35 -12.07 1.96
N VAL A 210 -13.23 -12.36 2.62
CA VAL A 210 -12.30 -13.43 2.23
C VAL A 210 -12.08 -14.43 3.37
N GLY A 211 -11.44 -15.56 3.06
CA GLY A 211 -11.06 -16.58 4.05
C GLY A 211 -10.13 -16.03 5.13
N ARG A 212 -10.30 -16.50 6.37
CA ARG A 212 -9.49 -16.07 7.52
C ARG A 212 -8.04 -16.53 7.49
N ASP A 213 -7.75 -17.50 6.63
CA ASP A 213 -6.39 -17.97 6.33
C ASP A 213 -5.44 -16.83 5.98
N VAL A 214 -5.93 -15.72 5.41
CA VAL A 214 -5.10 -14.54 5.12
C VAL A 214 -4.46 -13.97 6.38
N GLY A 215 -5.06 -14.13 7.57
CA GLY A 215 -4.47 -13.69 8.83
C GLY A 215 -3.08 -14.28 9.11
N ASN A 216 -2.85 -15.53 8.69
CA ASN A 216 -1.56 -16.19 8.82
C ASN A 216 -0.62 -15.80 7.66
N VAL A 217 0.44 -15.05 7.98
CA VAL A 217 1.42 -14.52 7.02
C VAL A 217 2.18 -15.59 6.22
N ARG A 218 2.10 -16.87 6.63
CA ARG A 218 2.72 -17.98 5.91
C ARG A 218 1.91 -18.43 4.69
N ASN A 219 0.63 -18.05 4.63
CA ASN A 219 -0.22 -18.32 3.48
C ASN A 219 -0.02 -17.22 2.44
N ASP A 220 0.26 -17.57 1.18
CA ASP A 220 0.49 -16.57 0.10
C ASP A 220 -0.15 -17.00 -1.24
N GLY A 221 -1.22 -17.80 -1.22
CA GLY A 221 -1.85 -18.32 -2.44
C GLY A 221 -2.99 -17.45 -2.98
N ALA A 222 -3.26 -17.52 -4.28
CA ALA A 222 -4.32 -16.78 -4.96
C ALA A 222 -5.72 -16.91 -4.31
N ARG A 223 -6.03 -18.07 -3.72
CA ARG A 223 -7.28 -18.31 -2.97
C ARG A 223 -7.55 -17.29 -1.85
N LEU A 224 -6.53 -16.58 -1.36
CA LEU A 224 -6.67 -15.63 -0.24
C LEU A 224 -7.40 -14.34 -0.63
N ILE A 225 -7.46 -14.03 -1.92
CA ILE A 225 -8.20 -12.86 -2.43
C ILE A 225 -9.56 -13.23 -3.02
N GLU A 226 -9.88 -14.52 -3.09
CA GLU A 226 -11.16 -14.98 -3.60
C GLU A 226 -12.28 -14.67 -2.60
N PRO A 227 -13.47 -14.27 -3.07
CA PRO A 227 -14.63 -14.13 -2.21
C PRO A 227 -14.90 -15.43 -1.44
N LEU A 228 -15.36 -15.31 -0.19
CA LEU A 228 -16.01 -16.43 0.47
C LEU A 228 -17.19 -16.90 -0.40
N GLU A 229 -17.43 -18.20 -0.45
CA GLU A 229 -18.58 -18.80 -1.15
C GLU A 229 -19.48 -19.55 -0.15
N GLY A 230 -20.77 -19.66 -0.45
CA GLY A 230 -21.67 -20.59 0.23
C GLY A 230 -21.96 -20.28 1.72
N PRO A 231 -21.94 -21.28 2.64
CA PRO A 231 -22.29 -21.11 4.05
C PRO A 231 -21.44 -20.07 4.79
N ASP A 232 -20.19 -19.87 4.36
CA ASP A 232 -19.24 -18.92 4.95
C ASP A 232 -19.63 -17.45 4.67
N LEU A 233 -20.34 -17.20 3.55
CA LEU A 233 -20.98 -15.90 3.30
C LEU A 233 -22.22 -15.71 4.18
N ALA A 234 -23.03 -16.75 4.39
CA ALA A 234 -24.22 -16.64 5.23
C ALA A 234 -23.86 -16.33 6.70
N GLU A 235 -22.81 -16.92 7.24
CA GLU A 235 -22.31 -16.58 8.59
C GLU A 235 -21.81 -15.12 8.70
N SER A 236 -21.29 -14.54 7.60
CA SER A 236 -20.71 -13.19 7.56
C SER A 236 -21.62 -12.07 7.02
N GLN A 237 -22.71 -12.41 6.31
CA GLN A 237 -23.72 -11.46 5.81
C GLN A 237 -24.95 -11.37 6.71
N THR A 238 -25.38 -12.48 7.35
CA THR A 238 -26.49 -12.45 8.34
C THR A 238 -26.15 -11.56 9.56
N THR A 239 -24.91 -11.12 9.66
CA THR A 239 -24.33 -10.26 10.70
C THR A 239 -24.35 -8.76 10.38
N LEU A 240 -24.63 -8.34 9.14
CA LEU A 240 -24.60 -6.92 8.72
C LEU A 240 -25.99 -6.30 8.50
N ASP A 241 -27.06 -7.10 8.51
CA ASP A 241 -28.45 -6.65 8.23
C ASP A 241 -29.28 -6.30 9.49
N PHE A 242 -28.65 -5.92 10.62
CA PHE A 242 -29.37 -5.43 11.81
C PHE A 242 -28.69 -4.24 12.49
#